data_AF-A0A7W4EFA4-F1
#
_entry.id   AF-A0A7W4EFA4-F1
#
_cell.length_a   1.000
_cell.length_b   1.000
_cell.length_c   1.000
_cell.angle_alpha   90.00
_cell.angle_beta   90.00
_cell.angle_gamma   90.00
#
_symmetry.space_group_name_H-M   'P 1'
#
loop_
_entity.id
_entity.type
_entity.pdbx_description
1 polymer ?
#
loop_
_entity_poly.entity_id
_entity_poly.type
_entity_poly.pdbx_seq_one_letter_code
_entity_poly.pdbx_strand_id
1 'polypeptide(L)'
;MKNNRPFDLKKLDFEKIRREKRRKLLRYSFPACAVILLVAIKLTSFPLLSLAAHAAYKNGDNSQASFRLSPVYAVNLFESYKVFFNDGNALFKQARYDSAEKQFRQALQKAPKMRECPVRINLSLSIEAQADTLASDKYYDQAIIRYDEANAVLHDGEDSCGVQFASRTVDASNDDGKTAIVIEQRIRQKLAQIKQLRNGDQGISVTNPGDKEKVDASSTDGKLKELDKRFIDAYNEQRKSQERNQHLEDYKDATPDHTKRNW
;
A
#
# COMPACT_ATOMS: atom_id res chain seq x y z
N MET A 1 92.54 -2.19 19.40
CA MET A 1 91.37 -2.99 18.98
C MET A 1 90.25 -2.04 18.54
N LYS A 2 90.00 -1.90 17.23
CA LYS A 2 88.83 -1.16 16.70
C LYS A 2 87.89 -2.19 16.08
N ASN A 3 86.78 -2.47 16.76
CA ASN A 3 85.71 -3.34 16.25
C ASN A 3 84.94 -2.61 15.14
N ASN A 4 85.42 -2.75 13.90
CA ASN A 4 84.66 -2.32 12.73
C ASN A 4 83.55 -3.36 12.49
N ARG A 5 82.35 -3.10 13.03
CA ARG A 5 81.16 -3.84 12.63
C ARG A 5 80.88 -3.51 11.15
N PRO A 6 80.67 -4.51 10.27
CA PRO A 6 80.38 -4.24 8.87
C PRO A 6 79.10 -3.39 8.77
N PHE A 7 79.19 -2.28 8.04
CA PHE A 7 78.03 -1.43 7.72
C PHE A 7 77.05 -2.28 6.90
N ASP A 8 75.90 -2.60 7.50
CA ASP A 8 74.84 -3.39 6.86
C ASP A 8 74.09 -2.53 5.82
N LEU A 9 74.57 -2.59 4.57
CA LEU A 9 74.02 -1.86 3.42
C LEU A 9 72.55 -2.21 3.11
N LYS A 10 72.00 -3.32 3.66
CA LYS A 10 70.57 -3.64 3.50
C LYS A 10 69.66 -2.63 4.21
N LYS A 11 70.16 -1.91 5.23
CA LYS A 11 69.38 -0.88 5.95
C LYS A 11 69.28 0.46 5.21
N LEU A 12 70.07 0.68 4.15
CA LEU A 12 70.06 1.92 3.37
C LEU A 12 69.07 1.90 2.20
N ASP A 13 68.49 0.74 1.88
CA ASP A 13 67.53 0.61 0.78
C ASP A 13 66.10 0.95 1.26
N PHE A 14 65.94 2.20 1.73
CA PHE A 14 64.66 2.73 2.21
C PHE A 14 63.57 2.66 1.14
N GLU A 15 63.94 2.66 -0.14
CA GLU A 15 63.00 2.49 -1.24
C GLU A 15 62.37 1.11 -1.27
N LYS A 16 63.14 0.03 -1.09
CA LYS A 16 62.59 -1.34 -1.03
C LYS A 16 61.65 -1.52 0.15
N ILE A 17 62.06 -1.07 1.34
CA ILE A 17 61.23 -1.16 2.55
C ILE A 17 59.94 -0.34 2.40
N ARG A 18 60.03 0.87 1.81
CA ARG A 18 58.87 1.73 1.53
C ARG A 18 57.94 1.11 0.48
N ARG A 19 58.47 0.49 -0.57
CA ARG A 19 57.68 -0.22 -1.61
C ARG A 19 56.96 -1.44 -1.04
N GLU A 20 57.60 -2.20 -0.16
CA GLU A 20 56.97 -3.36 0.49
C GLU A 20 55.85 -2.96 1.45
N LYS A 21 56.04 -1.92 2.26
CA LYS A 21 54.98 -1.37 3.13
C LYS A 21 53.81 -0.83 2.30
N ARG A 22 54.08 -0.10 1.21
CA ARG A 22 53.03 0.38 0.29
C ARG A 22 52.27 -0.77 -0.38
N ARG A 23 52.95 -1.83 -0.82
CA ARG A 23 52.29 -3.02 -1.39
C ARG A 23 51.45 -3.78 -0.38
N LYS A 24 51.91 -3.89 0.88
CA LYS A 24 51.12 -4.50 1.96
C LYS A 24 49.87 -3.66 2.27
N LEU A 25 50.02 -2.35 2.43
CA LEU A 25 48.88 -1.43 2.65
C LEU A 25 47.89 -1.48 1.49
N LEU A 26 48.36 -1.46 0.24
CA LEU A 26 47.51 -1.57 -0.94
C LEU A 26 46.75 -2.91 -0.97
N ARG A 27 47.39 -4.04 -0.61
CA ARG A 27 46.70 -5.34 -0.56
C ARG A 27 45.60 -5.40 0.48
N TYR A 28 45.76 -4.74 1.63
CA TYR A 28 44.74 -4.71 2.68
C TYR A 28 43.63 -3.69 2.39
N SER A 29 43.94 -2.56 1.74
CA SER A 29 42.94 -1.56 1.37
C SER A 29 42.20 -1.89 0.06
N PHE A 30 42.80 -2.69 -0.83
CA PHE A 30 42.20 -3.11 -2.10
C PHE A 30 40.81 -3.76 -1.95
N PRO A 31 40.57 -4.74 -1.06
CA PRO A 31 39.23 -5.32 -0.90
C PRO A 31 38.19 -4.30 -0.43
N ALA A 32 38.56 -3.41 0.50
CA ALA A 32 37.65 -2.37 0.97
C ALA A 32 37.29 -1.36 -0.16
N CYS A 33 38.29 -0.92 -0.93
CA CYS A 33 38.08 -0.05 -2.08
C CYS A 33 37.27 -0.75 -3.19
N ALA A 34 37.49 -2.05 -3.43
CA ALA A 34 36.71 -2.82 -4.39
C ALA A 34 35.24 -2.94 -3.97
N VAL A 35 34.95 -3.18 -2.69
CA VAL A 35 33.57 -3.19 -2.17
C VAL A 35 32.93 -1.80 -2.33
N ILE A 36 33.62 -0.72 -1.96
CA ILE A 36 33.12 0.65 -2.13
C ILE A 36 32.86 0.96 -3.61
N LEU A 37 33.75 0.54 -4.51
CA LEU A 37 33.58 0.73 -5.95
C LEU A 37 32.39 -0.08 -6.49
N LEU A 38 32.20 -1.32 -6.06
CA LEU A 38 31.04 -2.14 -6.44
C LEU A 38 29.73 -1.52 -5.94
N VAL A 39 29.72 -0.99 -4.72
CA VAL A 39 28.57 -0.26 -4.17
C VAL A 39 28.33 1.02 -4.97
N ALA A 40 29.36 1.80 -5.30
CA ALA A 40 29.24 3.01 -6.11
C ALA A 40 28.75 2.71 -7.53
N ILE A 41 29.24 1.65 -8.18
CA ILE A 41 28.75 1.19 -9.49
C ILE A 41 27.29 0.74 -9.39
N LYS A 42 26.91 0.02 -8.32
CA LYS A 42 25.54 -0.43 -8.09
C LYS A 42 24.57 0.73 -7.84
N LEU A 43 25.03 1.79 -7.18
CA LEU A 43 24.24 2.99 -6.89
C LEU A 43 24.14 3.93 -8.12
N THR A 44 25.18 4.01 -8.94
CA THR A 44 25.22 4.87 -10.14
C THR A 44 24.61 4.22 -11.39
N SER A 45 24.49 2.89 -11.42
CA SER A 45 23.79 2.18 -12.51
C SER A 45 22.27 2.45 -12.52
N PHE A 46 21.68 2.83 -11.39
CA PHE A 46 20.24 3.12 -11.26
C PHE A 46 19.74 4.43 -11.92
N PRO A 47 20.38 5.60 -11.70
CA PRO A 47 19.88 6.87 -12.26
C PRO A 47 19.99 6.97 -13.79
N LEU A 48 20.91 6.24 -14.42
CA LEU A 48 21.08 6.26 -15.88
C LEU A 48 19.93 5.54 -16.61
N LEU A 49 19.36 4.49 -16.02
CA LEU A 49 18.16 3.82 -16.56
C LEU A 49 16.86 4.53 -16.16
N SER A 50 16.84 5.23 -15.02
CA SER A 50 15.66 5.96 -14.53
C SER A 50 15.25 7.13 -15.43
N LEU A 51 16.20 7.82 -16.06
CA LEU A 51 15.92 8.95 -16.94
C LEU A 51 15.28 8.50 -18.27
N ALA A 52 15.70 7.35 -18.80
CA ALA A 52 15.09 6.74 -19.99
C ALA A 52 13.70 6.14 -19.70
N ALA A 53 13.51 5.59 -18.50
CA ALA A 53 12.23 5.04 -18.06
C ALA A 53 11.16 6.13 -17.83
N HIS A 54 11.53 7.28 -17.27
CA HIS A 54 10.60 8.42 -17.11
C HIS A 54 10.15 9.00 -18.46
N ALA A 55 11.03 8.97 -19.48
CA ALA A 55 10.68 9.39 -20.83
C ALA A 55 9.71 8.41 -21.53
N ALA A 56 9.88 7.10 -21.31
CA ALA A 56 9.01 6.07 -21.87
C ALA A 56 7.63 6.00 -21.18
N TYR A 57 7.57 6.23 -19.86
CA TYR A 57 6.31 6.22 -19.10
C TYR A 57 5.37 7.36 -19.52
N LYS A 58 5.93 8.50 -19.96
CA LYS A 58 5.17 9.65 -20.46
C LYS A 58 4.53 9.42 -21.84
N ASN A 59 4.97 8.39 -22.58
CA ASN A 59 4.56 8.14 -23.96
C ASN A 59 3.60 6.94 -24.13
N GLY A 60 3.07 6.36 -23.04
CA GLY A 60 1.87 5.52 -23.10
C GLY A 60 2.05 4.04 -23.49
N ASP A 61 3.27 3.52 -23.59
CA ASP A 61 3.49 2.14 -24.05
C ASP A 61 3.56 1.12 -22.89
N ASN A 62 2.40 0.76 -22.36
CA ASN A 62 2.22 -0.03 -21.12
C ASN A 62 2.23 -1.57 -21.32
N SER A 63 2.71 -2.08 -22.45
CA SER A 63 2.67 -3.53 -22.73
C SER A 63 3.95 -4.29 -22.32
N GLN A 64 5.09 -3.61 -22.12
CA GLN A 64 6.39 -4.28 -21.89
C GLN A 64 7.09 -3.94 -20.56
N ALA A 65 6.52 -3.06 -19.74
CA ALA A 65 7.10 -2.69 -18.45
C ALA A 65 7.02 -3.84 -17.40
N SER A 66 6.03 -4.72 -17.52
CA SER A 66 5.75 -5.78 -16.55
C SER A 66 6.85 -6.84 -16.45
N PHE A 67 7.59 -7.10 -17.55
CA PHE A 67 8.54 -8.21 -17.63
C PHE A 67 9.98 -7.82 -17.24
N ARG A 68 10.36 -6.54 -17.37
CA ARG A 68 11.74 -6.07 -17.11
C ARG A 68 12.01 -5.67 -15.65
N LEU A 69 10.97 -5.55 -14.82
CA LEU A 69 11.08 -5.18 -13.40
C LEU A 69 11.21 -6.39 -12.46
N SER A 70 11.13 -7.62 -12.99
CA SER A 70 11.19 -8.86 -12.20
C SER A 70 12.43 -8.99 -11.27
N PRO A 71 13.65 -8.54 -11.65
CA PRO A 71 14.80 -8.59 -10.75
C PRO A 71 14.80 -7.49 -9.66
N VAL A 72 14.01 -6.42 -9.83
CA VAL A 72 13.90 -5.32 -8.84
C VAL A 72 13.04 -5.75 -7.64
N TYR A 73 12.09 -6.68 -7.86
CA TYR A 73 11.26 -7.26 -6.81
C TYR A 73 11.96 -8.32 -5.95
N ALA A 74 13.08 -8.88 -6.41
CA ALA A 74 13.81 -9.92 -5.69
C ALA A 74 14.58 -9.41 -4.45
N VAL A 75 14.66 -8.09 -4.25
CA VAL A 75 15.30 -7.44 -3.10
C VAL A 75 14.30 -6.82 -2.12
N ASN A 76 13.02 -7.24 -2.18
CA ASN A 76 11.86 -6.80 -1.38
C ASN A 76 11.94 -7.14 0.13
N LEU A 77 13.12 -7.06 0.77
CA LEU A 77 13.22 -7.27 2.22
C LEU A 77 12.68 -6.06 3.02
N PHE A 78 12.58 -4.87 2.41
CA PHE A 78 12.30 -3.61 3.13
C PHE A 78 10.92 -2.97 2.85
N GLU A 79 10.13 -3.47 1.89
CA GLU A 79 8.81 -2.88 1.54
C GLU A 79 7.74 -3.96 1.37
N SER A 80 7.43 -4.67 2.46
CA SER A 80 6.53 -5.84 2.48
C SER A 80 5.14 -5.54 1.90
N TYR A 81 4.65 -4.30 2.03
CA TYR A 81 3.36 -3.88 1.51
C TYR A 81 3.26 -3.93 -0.02
N LYS A 82 4.39 -3.80 -0.75
CA LYS A 82 4.40 -3.77 -2.22
C LYS A 82 3.97 -5.08 -2.86
N VAL A 83 4.23 -6.21 -2.19
CA VAL A 83 3.79 -7.53 -2.68
C VAL A 83 2.27 -7.55 -2.79
N PHE A 84 1.58 -7.19 -1.70
CA PHE A 84 0.13 -7.12 -1.63
C PHE A 84 -0.43 -6.00 -2.53
N PHE A 85 0.20 -4.83 -2.55
CA PHE A 85 -0.24 -3.73 -3.40
C PHE A 85 -0.19 -4.09 -4.90
N ASN A 86 0.87 -4.75 -5.34
CA ASN A 86 1.02 -5.17 -6.74
C ASN A 86 0.06 -6.29 -7.12
N ASP A 87 -0.15 -7.27 -6.23
CA ASP A 87 -1.15 -8.32 -6.46
C ASP A 87 -2.57 -7.73 -6.54
N GLY A 88 -2.89 -6.79 -5.64
CA GLY A 88 -4.14 -6.04 -5.68
C GLY A 88 -4.35 -5.32 -7.00
N ASN A 89 -3.33 -4.63 -7.51
CA ASN A 89 -3.38 -3.96 -8.82
C ASN A 89 -3.59 -4.94 -9.98
N ALA A 90 -2.95 -6.11 -9.94
CA ALA A 90 -3.12 -7.14 -10.97
C ALA A 90 -4.55 -7.70 -10.96
N LEU A 91 -5.10 -7.98 -9.77
CA LEU A 91 -6.47 -8.46 -9.59
C LEU A 91 -7.51 -7.40 -9.99
N PHE A 92 -7.26 -6.12 -9.67
CA PHE A 92 -8.13 -5.02 -10.08
C PHE A 92 -8.24 -4.94 -11.61
N LYS A 93 -7.12 -5.04 -12.32
CA LYS A 93 -7.10 -5.06 -13.80
C LYS A 93 -7.84 -6.26 -14.42
N GLN A 94 -7.98 -7.35 -13.67
CA GLN A 94 -8.75 -8.53 -14.08
C GLN A 94 -10.24 -8.40 -13.69
N ALA A 95 -10.69 -7.23 -13.23
CA ALA A 95 -12.02 -7.00 -12.67
C ALA A 95 -12.36 -7.89 -11.46
N ARG A 96 -11.34 -8.45 -10.79
CA ARG A 96 -11.50 -9.28 -9.57
C ARG A 96 -11.47 -8.40 -8.32
N TYR A 97 -12.47 -7.52 -8.20
CA TYR A 97 -12.47 -6.44 -7.21
C TYR A 97 -12.52 -6.90 -5.75
N ASP A 98 -13.26 -7.98 -5.43
CA ASP A 98 -13.23 -8.67 -4.11
C ASP A 98 -11.79 -9.01 -3.69
N SER A 99 -11.06 -9.59 -4.63
CA SER A 99 -9.74 -10.15 -4.34
C SER A 99 -8.72 -9.02 -4.28
N ALA A 100 -8.87 -8.02 -5.15
CA ALA A 100 -8.08 -6.80 -5.12
C ALA A 100 -8.20 -6.07 -3.77
N GLU A 101 -9.43 -5.92 -3.26
CA GLU A 101 -9.69 -5.31 -1.95
C GLU A 101 -8.95 -6.06 -0.82
N LYS A 102 -9.04 -7.39 -0.77
CA LYS A 102 -8.32 -8.19 0.24
C LYS A 102 -6.83 -7.91 0.21
N GLN A 103 -6.24 -7.84 -0.98
CA GLN A 103 -4.82 -7.52 -1.13
C GLN A 103 -4.49 -6.08 -0.71
N PHE A 104 -5.31 -5.09 -1.09
CA PHE A 104 -5.06 -3.72 -0.66
C PHE A 104 -5.22 -3.52 0.84
N ARG A 105 -6.11 -4.26 1.52
CA ARG A 105 -6.19 -4.27 2.99
C ARG A 105 -4.93 -4.84 3.62
N GLN A 106 -4.38 -5.93 3.07
CA GLN A 106 -3.11 -6.49 3.53
C GLN A 106 -1.93 -5.55 3.26
N ALA A 107 -1.94 -4.83 2.13
CA ALA A 107 -0.98 -3.78 1.84
C ALA A 107 -1.09 -2.64 2.86
N LEU A 108 -2.31 -2.21 3.20
CA LEU A 108 -2.54 -1.09 4.11
C LEU A 108 -1.99 -1.37 5.52
N GLN A 109 -2.15 -2.60 6.01
CA GLN A 109 -1.61 -3.02 7.31
C GLN A 109 -0.07 -2.95 7.40
N LYS A 110 0.62 -2.96 6.25
CA LYS A 110 2.09 -3.02 6.17
C LYS A 110 2.70 -1.74 5.59
N ALA A 111 1.87 -0.84 5.07
CA ALA A 111 2.34 0.36 4.41
C ALA A 111 2.80 1.40 5.45
N PRO A 112 3.96 2.04 5.28
CA PRO A 112 4.30 3.19 6.11
C PRO A 112 3.35 4.35 5.81
N LYS A 113 3.06 5.21 6.81
CA LYS A 113 2.09 6.33 6.68
C LYS A 113 2.28 7.17 5.40
N MET A 114 3.53 7.43 5.02
CA MET A 114 3.88 8.19 3.80
C MET A 114 3.55 7.49 2.46
N ARG A 115 3.20 6.20 2.49
CA ARG A 115 2.80 5.38 1.33
C ARG A 115 1.37 4.84 1.44
N GLU A 116 0.64 5.21 2.49
CA GLU A 116 -0.75 4.76 2.65
C GLU A 116 -1.67 5.36 1.59
N CYS A 117 -1.45 6.60 1.15
CA CYS A 117 -2.40 7.28 0.26
C CYS A 117 -2.67 6.51 -1.05
N PRO A 118 -1.64 6.08 -1.82
CA PRO A 118 -1.87 5.23 -2.99
C PRO A 118 -2.59 3.91 -2.67
N VAL A 119 -2.33 3.31 -1.52
CA VAL A 119 -2.97 2.06 -1.08
C VAL A 119 -4.45 2.29 -0.80
N ARG A 120 -4.78 3.36 -0.06
CA ARG A 120 -6.15 3.74 0.27
C ARG A 120 -6.96 4.13 -0.97
N ILE A 121 -6.35 4.85 -1.91
CA ILE A 121 -6.96 5.16 -3.21
C ILE A 121 -7.37 3.87 -3.94
N ASN A 122 -6.44 2.92 -4.09
CA ASN A 122 -6.73 1.68 -4.81
C ASN A 122 -7.72 0.76 -4.05
N LEU A 123 -7.66 0.77 -2.71
CA LEU A 123 -8.65 0.09 -1.88
C LEU A 123 -10.04 0.69 -2.09
N SER A 124 -10.17 2.01 -2.02
CA SER A 124 -11.42 2.74 -2.25
C SER A 124 -11.99 2.46 -3.65
N LEU A 125 -11.15 2.49 -4.69
CA LEU A 125 -11.55 2.14 -6.06
C LEU A 125 -12.07 0.70 -6.19
N SER A 126 -11.44 -0.25 -5.48
CA SER A 126 -11.85 -1.66 -5.50
C SER A 126 -13.22 -1.86 -4.82
N ILE A 127 -13.49 -1.11 -3.76
CA ILE A 127 -14.78 -1.13 -3.06
C ILE A 127 -15.84 -0.41 -3.90
N GLU A 128 -15.51 0.74 -4.50
CA GLU A 128 -16.39 1.47 -5.41
C GLU A 128 -16.83 0.60 -6.59
N ALA A 129 -15.93 -0.15 -7.22
CA ALA A 129 -16.29 -1.03 -8.33
C ALA A 129 -17.24 -2.17 -7.93
N GLN A 130 -17.13 -2.66 -6.69
CA GLN A 130 -18.09 -3.62 -6.13
C GLN A 130 -19.45 -2.96 -5.84
N ALA A 131 -19.44 -1.72 -5.34
CA ALA A 131 -20.65 -0.93 -5.15
C ALA A 131 -21.35 -0.65 -6.49
N ASP A 132 -20.60 -0.34 -7.55
CA ASP A 132 -21.11 -0.15 -8.92
C ASP A 132 -21.80 -1.43 -9.44
N THR A 133 -21.23 -2.61 -9.16
CA THR A 133 -21.83 -3.91 -9.54
C THR A 133 -23.13 -4.18 -8.77
N LEU A 134 -23.14 -3.92 -7.45
CA LEU A 134 -24.35 -4.05 -6.64
C LEU A 134 -25.44 -3.07 -7.10
N ALA A 135 -25.05 -1.85 -7.47
CA ALA A 135 -25.96 -0.86 -7.99
C ALA A 135 -26.56 -1.27 -9.35
N SER A 136 -25.77 -1.84 -10.26
CA SER A 136 -26.28 -2.35 -11.55
C SER A 136 -27.27 -3.50 -11.37
N ASP A 137 -27.06 -4.32 -10.35
CA ASP A 137 -27.94 -5.43 -10.00
C ASP A 137 -29.14 -4.99 -9.14
N LYS A 138 -29.32 -3.68 -8.92
CA LYS A 138 -30.37 -3.05 -8.09
C LYS A 138 -30.35 -3.45 -6.61
N TYR A 139 -29.24 -3.99 -6.12
CA TYR A 139 -29.01 -4.18 -4.69
C TYR A 139 -28.60 -2.85 -4.02
N TYR A 140 -29.48 -1.85 -4.10
CA TYR A 140 -29.16 -0.46 -3.73
C TYR A 140 -28.73 -0.30 -2.27
N ASP A 141 -29.34 -1.04 -1.34
CA ASP A 141 -28.97 -1.00 0.09
C ASP A 141 -27.52 -1.46 0.29
N GLN A 142 -27.12 -2.55 -0.37
CA GLN A 142 -25.76 -3.07 -0.30
C GLN A 142 -24.78 -2.14 -1.04
N ALA A 143 -25.19 -1.58 -2.17
CA ALA A 143 -24.38 -0.62 -2.91
C ALA A 143 -24.08 0.63 -2.08
N ILE A 144 -25.07 1.17 -1.36
CA ILE A 144 -24.90 2.33 -0.47
C ILE A 144 -23.87 2.03 0.61
N ILE A 145 -23.99 0.88 1.29
CA ILE A 145 -23.02 0.46 2.31
C ILE A 145 -21.59 0.43 1.74
N ARG A 146 -21.42 -0.09 0.53
CA ARG A 146 -20.09 -0.20 -0.10
C ARG A 146 -19.55 1.15 -0.56
N TYR A 147 -20.38 2.06 -1.08
CA TYR A 147 -19.93 3.42 -1.37
C TYR A 147 -19.54 4.18 -0.09
N ASP A 148 -20.32 4.05 0.99
CA ASP A 148 -19.97 4.67 2.27
C ASP A 148 -18.64 4.13 2.81
N GLU A 149 -18.39 2.83 2.67
CA GLU A 149 -17.11 2.22 3.03
C GLU A 149 -15.95 2.71 2.15
N ALA A 150 -16.13 2.80 0.83
CA ALA A 150 -15.13 3.34 -0.08
C ALA A 150 -14.78 4.79 0.28
N ASN A 151 -15.77 5.58 0.68
CA ASN A 151 -15.60 6.95 1.15
C ASN A 151 -14.85 7.00 2.48
N ALA A 152 -15.22 6.14 3.44
CA ALA A 152 -14.55 6.05 4.74
C ALA A 152 -13.06 5.71 4.61
N VAL A 153 -12.68 4.79 3.72
CA VAL A 153 -11.28 4.44 3.45
C VAL A 153 -10.44 5.66 3.05
N LEU A 154 -11.01 6.56 2.24
CA LEU A 154 -10.35 7.80 1.84
C LEU A 154 -10.26 8.78 3.01
N HIS A 155 -11.36 8.99 3.74
CA HIS A 155 -11.39 9.89 4.90
C HIS A 155 -10.41 9.46 6.02
N ASP A 156 -10.29 8.17 6.29
CA ASP A 156 -9.29 7.63 7.22
C ASP A 156 -7.85 7.89 6.75
N GLY A 157 -7.67 8.25 5.47
CA GLY A 157 -6.41 8.58 4.85
C GLY A 157 -6.09 10.07 4.73
N GLU A 158 -6.94 10.99 5.22
CA GLU A 158 -6.77 12.45 5.04
C GLU A 158 -5.34 12.92 5.36
N ASP A 159 -4.83 12.54 6.53
CA ASP A 159 -3.46 12.78 6.96
C ASP A 159 -2.41 12.24 5.99
N SER A 160 -2.54 10.96 5.62
CA SER A 160 -1.57 10.26 4.78
C SER A 160 -1.57 10.76 3.33
N CYS A 161 -2.70 11.28 2.88
CA CYS A 161 -2.90 11.86 1.57
C CYS A 161 -2.61 13.36 1.53
N GLY A 162 -2.41 14.02 2.68
CA GLY A 162 -2.21 15.48 2.73
C GLY A 162 -3.39 16.25 2.15
N VAL A 163 -4.61 15.82 2.46
CA VAL A 163 -5.86 16.41 1.97
C VAL A 163 -6.79 16.73 3.12
N GLN A 164 -7.71 17.66 2.88
CA GLN A 164 -8.87 17.88 3.73
C GLN A 164 -10.12 17.83 2.85
N PHE A 165 -10.91 16.76 2.94
CA PHE A 165 -12.06 16.57 2.03
C PHE A 165 -13.17 17.59 2.28
N ALA A 166 -13.36 18.01 3.53
CA ALA A 166 -14.38 18.99 3.91
C ALA A 166 -14.19 20.36 3.21
N SER A 167 -12.96 20.86 3.16
CA SER A 167 -12.58 22.13 2.53
C SER A 167 -12.09 21.96 1.09
N ARG A 168 -11.86 20.71 0.64
CA ARG A 168 -11.27 20.35 -0.65
C ARG A 168 -9.91 20.98 -0.88
N THR A 169 -9.11 21.09 0.18
CA THR A 169 -7.76 21.65 0.10
C THR A 169 -6.73 20.54 -0.02
N VAL A 170 -5.77 20.75 -0.91
CA VAL A 170 -4.61 19.89 -1.14
C VAL A 170 -3.47 20.75 -1.67
N ASP A 171 -2.23 20.40 -1.34
CA ASP A 171 -1.06 21.06 -1.91
C ASP A 171 -1.03 20.92 -3.44
N ALA A 172 -0.67 22.00 -4.13
CA ALA A 172 -0.65 22.04 -5.59
C ALA A 172 0.34 21.02 -6.21
N SER A 173 1.32 20.54 -5.46
CA SER A 173 2.28 19.51 -5.87
C SER A 173 1.86 18.08 -5.53
N ASN A 174 0.76 17.89 -4.79
CA ASN A 174 0.34 16.58 -4.30
C ASN A 174 -0.72 15.95 -5.22
N ASP A 175 -0.26 15.17 -6.20
CA ASP A 175 -1.14 14.55 -7.20
C ASP A 175 -1.98 13.40 -6.66
N ASP A 176 -1.46 12.63 -5.69
CA ASP A 176 -2.20 11.57 -5.02
C ASP A 176 -3.38 12.16 -4.24
N GLY A 177 -3.16 13.26 -3.51
CA GLY A 177 -4.21 13.97 -2.79
C GLY A 177 -5.28 14.55 -3.73
N LYS A 178 -4.89 15.15 -4.85
CA LYS A 178 -5.85 15.60 -5.89
C LYS A 178 -6.69 14.43 -6.41
N THR A 179 -6.04 13.30 -6.66
CA THR A 179 -6.71 12.07 -7.12
C THR A 179 -7.72 11.58 -6.09
N ALA A 180 -7.34 11.56 -4.80
CA ALA A 180 -8.23 11.20 -3.71
C ALA A 180 -9.47 12.11 -3.66
N ILE A 181 -9.31 13.43 -3.80
CA ILE A 181 -10.42 14.40 -3.84
C ILE A 181 -11.37 14.10 -5.00
N VAL A 182 -10.84 13.84 -6.20
CA VAL A 182 -11.67 13.52 -7.38
C VAL A 182 -12.47 12.23 -7.17
N ILE A 183 -11.85 11.20 -6.61
CA ILE A 183 -12.51 9.91 -6.33
C ILE A 183 -13.58 10.08 -5.24
N GLU A 184 -13.27 10.78 -4.17
CA GLU A 184 -14.20 11.08 -3.07
C GLU A 184 -15.47 11.77 -3.60
N GLN A 185 -15.29 12.79 -4.45
CA GLN A 185 -16.41 13.51 -5.06
C GLN A 185 -17.26 12.61 -5.94
N ARG A 186 -16.62 11.76 -6.75
CA ARG A 186 -17.30 10.78 -7.60
C ARG A 186 -18.12 9.79 -6.75
N ILE A 187 -17.54 9.25 -5.68
CA ILE A 187 -18.23 8.33 -4.78
C ILE A 187 -19.45 9.01 -4.15
N ARG A 188 -19.31 10.26 -3.66
CA ARG A 188 -20.44 11.01 -3.10
C ARG A 188 -21.55 11.27 -4.11
N GLN A 189 -21.21 11.57 -5.36
CA GLN A 189 -22.18 11.75 -6.43
C GLN A 189 -22.94 10.46 -6.72
N LYS A 190 -22.22 9.34 -6.88
CA LYS A 190 -22.83 8.02 -7.08
C LYS A 190 -23.73 7.63 -5.90
N LEU A 191 -23.27 7.86 -4.68
CA LEU A 191 -24.02 7.58 -3.47
C LEU A 191 -25.33 8.39 -3.39
N ALA A 192 -25.29 9.68 -3.74
CA ALA A 192 -26.50 10.49 -3.84
C ALA A 192 -27.47 9.96 -4.91
N GLN A 193 -26.95 9.57 -6.08
CA GLN A 193 -27.75 8.99 -7.17
C GLN A 193 -28.43 7.68 -6.75
N ILE A 194 -27.67 6.75 -6.14
CA ILE A 194 -28.22 5.46 -5.69
C ILE A 194 -29.28 5.64 -4.61
N LYS A 195 -29.10 6.59 -3.68
CA LYS A 195 -30.14 6.91 -2.69
C LYS A 195 -31.45 7.36 -3.34
N GLN A 196 -31.40 8.11 -4.44
CA GLN A 196 -32.60 8.49 -5.21
C GLN A 196 -33.23 7.28 -5.93
N LEU A 197 -32.40 6.44 -6.58
CA LEU A 197 -32.89 5.24 -7.27
C LEU A 197 -33.56 4.26 -6.30
N ARG A 198 -32.97 4.05 -5.12
CA ARG A 198 -33.55 3.25 -4.04
C ARG A 198 -34.96 3.73 -3.66
N ASN A 199 -35.12 5.04 -3.44
CA ASN A 199 -36.40 5.62 -3.06
C ASN A 199 -37.45 5.52 -4.17
N GLY A 200 -37.04 5.60 -5.43
CA GLY A 200 -37.91 5.44 -6.60
C GLY A 200 -38.37 3.99 -6.80
N ASP A 201 -37.49 3.01 -6.59
CA ASP A 201 -37.79 1.58 -6.76
C ASP A 201 -38.68 1.05 -5.62
N GLN A 202 -38.51 1.57 -4.40
CA GLN A 202 -39.41 1.30 -3.28
C GLN A 202 -40.82 1.89 -3.46
N GLY A 203 -41.03 2.76 -4.46
CA GLY A 203 -42.34 3.31 -4.84
C GLY A 203 -43.21 2.38 -5.68
N ILE A 204 -42.72 1.19 -6.07
CA ILE A 204 -43.46 0.24 -6.93
C ILE A 204 -43.49 -1.14 -6.28
N SER A 205 -44.23 -1.27 -5.18
CA SER A 205 -44.84 -2.54 -4.77
C SER A 205 -46.00 -2.31 -3.81
N VAL A 206 -47.11 -1.77 -4.32
CA VAL A 206 -48.45 -2.15 -3.82
C VAL A 206 -49.38 -2.21 -5.03
N THR A 207 -49.75 -3.42 -5.44
CA THR A 207 -50.94 -3.67 -6.26
C THR A 207 -52.19 -3.18 -5.52
N ASN A 208 -52.93 -2.25 -6.13
CA ASN A 208 -54.19 -1.61 -5.70
C ASN A 208 -55.32 -2.59 -5.27
N PRO A 209 -56.45 -2.12 -4.69
CA PRO A 209 -56.66 -1.01 -3.73
C PRO A 209 -57.62 -1.43 -2.59
N GLY A 210 -57.30 -1.12 -1.33
CA GLY A 210 -58.22 -1.34 -0.21
C GLY A 210 -57.51 -1.16 1.11
N ASP A 211 -58.09 -0.35 1.99
CA ASP A 211 -57.67 -0.06 3.36
C ASP A 211 -56.43 0.83 3.51
N LYS A 212 -56.73 2.11 3.77
CA LYS A 212 -55.78 3.11 4.22
C LYS A 212 -55.27 2.74 5.61
N GLU A 213 -54.18 1.99 5.69
CA GLU A 213 -53.34 2.01 6.88
C GLU A 213 -52.18 2.98 6.65
N LYS A 214 -52.19 4.09 7.40
CA LYS A 214 -51.12 5.08 7.37
C LYS A 214 -49.85 4.41 7.90
N VAL A 215 -48.95 4.01 7.01
CA VAL A 215 -47.59 3.63 7.41
C VAL A 215 -46.83 4.91 7.73
N ASP A 216 -46.65 5.17 9.02
CA ASP A 216 -45.89 6.30 9.53
C ASP A 216 -44.42 6.18 9.09
N ALA A 217 -43.98 7.07 8.20
CA ALA A 217 -42.59 7.20 7.74
C ALA A 217 -41.58 7.41 8.89
N SER A 218 -42.06 7.80 10.07
CA SER A 218 -41.32 7.87 11.33
C SER A 218 -40.83 6.49 11.82
N SER A 219 -41.62 5.43 11.63
CA SER A 219 -41.28 4.07 12.09
C SER A 219 -40.16 3.43 11.28
N THR A 220 -40.11 3.72 9.97
CA THR A 220 -39.11 3.18 9.05
C THR A 220 -37.74 3.83 9.25
N ASP A 221 -37.69 5.14 9.53
CA ASP A 221 -36.44 5.86 9.86
C ASP A 221 -35.82 5.37 11.19
N GLY A 222 -36.66 5.09 12.19
CA GLY A 222 -36.21 4.50 13.46
C GLY A 222 -35.60 3.11 13.29
N LYS A 223 -36.24 2.25 12.47
CA LYS A 223 -35.70 0.92 12.14
C LYS A 223 -34.41 0.98 11.34
N LEU A 224 -34.27 1.98 10.45
CA LEU A 224 -33.06 2.17 9.66
C LEU A 224 -31.87 2.58 10.56
N LYS A 225 -32.09 3.50 11.50
CA LYS A 225 -31.09 3.91 12.50
C LYS A 225 -30.70 2.77 13.43
N GLU A 226 -31.65 1.90 13.80
CA GLU A 226 -31.34 0.72 14.60
C GLU A 226 -30.54 -0.32 13.82
N LEU A 227 -30.86 -0.53 12.53
CA LEU A 227 -30.05 -1.37 11.64
C LEU A 227 -28.63 -0.82 11.50
N ASP A 228 -28.48 0.47 11.22
CA ASP A 228 -27.18 1.13 11.01
C ASP A 228 -26.29 1.02 12.26
N LYS A 229 -26.89 1.21 13.44
CA LYS A 229 -26.20 0.98 14.71
C LYS A 229 -25.75 -0.47 14.88
N ARG A 230 -26.61 -1.45 14.57
CA ARG A 230 -26.25 -2.88 14.64
C ARG A 230 -25.14 -3.23 13.64
N PHE A 231 -25.10 -2.60 12.47
CA PHE A 231 -24.03 -2.79 11.49
C PHE A 231 -22.70 -2.20 11.97
N ILE A 232 -22.71 -0.98 12.52
CA ILE A 232 -21.51 -0.36 13.12
C ILE A 232 -20.97 -1.22 14.27
N ASP A 233 -21.86 -1.73 15.13
CA ASP A 233 -21.49 -2.60 16.25
C ASP A 233 -20.88 -3.92 15.75
N ALA A 234 -21.50 -4.57 14.74
CA ALA A 234 -20.97 -5.80 14.14
C ALA A 234 -19.61 -5.59 13.46
N TYR A 235 -19.42 -4.47 12.76
CA TYR A 235 -18.15 -4.12 12.13
C TYR A 235 -17.05 -3.88 13.17
N ASN A 236 -17.35 -3.13 14.23
CA ASN A 236 -16.43 -2.88 15.34
C ASN A 236 -16.08 -4.17 16.10
N GLU A 237 -17.04 -5.09 16.24
CA GLU A 237 -16.82 -6.38 16.90
C GLU A 237 -15.95 -7.31 16.05
N GLN A 238 -16.15 -7.34 14.73
CA GLN A 238 -15.28 -8.06 13.80
C GLN A 238 -13.85 -7.52 13.83
N ARG A 239 -13.68 -6.18 13.88
CA ARG A 239 -12.36 -5.55 14.02
C ARG A 239 -11.67 -5.93 15.32
N LYS A 240 -12.37 -5.86 16.45
CA LYS A 240 -11.86 -6.32 17.76
C LYS A 240 -11.52 -7.81 17.76
N SER A 241 -12.29 -8.64 17.06
CA SER A 241 -11.99 -10.07 16.90
C SER A 241 -10.70 -10.29 16.10
N GLN A 242 -10.47 -9.50 15.05
CA GLN A 242 -9.24 -9.57 14.26
C GLN A 242 -8.02 -9.07 15.07
N GLU A 243 -8.18 -7.97 15.82
CA GLU A 243 -7.14 -7.45 16.73
C GLU A 243 -6.79 -8.50 17.81
N ARG A 244 -7.79 -9.17 18.39
CA ARG A 244 -7.56 -10.27 19.36
C ARG A 244 -6.87 -11.47 18.74
N ASN A 245 -7.25 -11.87 17.53
CA ASN A 245 -6.60 -12.99 16.84
C ASN A 245 -5.15 -12.66 16.48
N GLN A 246 -4.85 -11.42 16.06
CA GLN A 246 -3.48 -10.96 15.86
C GLN A 246 -2.66 -10.99 17.16
N HIS A 247 -3.23 -10.52 18.27
CA HIS A 247 -2.56 -10.57 19.57
C HIS A 247 -2.35 -12.01 20.07
N LEU A 248 -3.22 -12.95 19.68
CA LEU A 248 -3.08 -14.36 20.02
C LEU A 248 -1.99 -15.06 19.19
N GLU A 249 -1.86 -14.73 17.91
CA GLU A 249 -0.78 -15.21 17.04
C GLU A 249 0.58 -14.62 17.48
N ASP A 250 0.65 -13.33 17.80
CA ASP A 250 1.87 -12.70 18.33
C ASP A 250 2.31 -13.32 19.67
N TYR A 251 1.37 -13.69 20.54
CA TYR A 251 1.68 -14.41 21.78
C TYR A 251 2.22 -15.82 21.54
N LYS A 252 1.74 -16.49 20.49
CA LYS A 252 2.16 -17.85 20.11
C LYS A 252 3.57 -17.86 19.49
N ASP A 253 3.92 -16.82 18.74
CA ASP A 253 5.27 -16.62 18.19
C ASP A 253 6.28 -16.16 19.26
N ALA A 254 5.82 -15.52 20.35
CA ALA A 254 6.66 -15.12 21.47
C ALA A 254 6.94 -16.25 22.49
N THR A 255 6.20 -17.37 22.45
CA THR A 255 6.50 -18.54 23.28
C THR A 255 7.65 -19.35 22.67
N PRO A 256 8.78 -19.54 23.38
CA PRO A 256 9.89 -20.33 22.84
C PRO A 256 9.44 -21.76 22.59
N ASP A 257 9.51 -22.27 21.37
CA ASP A 257 9.24 -23.67 21.07
C ASP A 257 10.33 -24.56 21.68
N HIS A 258 10.05 -25.17 22.83
CA HIS A 258 10.99 -26.04 23.56
C HIS A 258 11.27 -27.38 22.85
N THR A 259 10.60 -27.66 21.73
CA THR A 259 10.70 -28.96 21.04
C THR A 259 11.75 -29.00 19.93
N LYS A 260 12.30 -27.86 19.51
CA LYS A 260 13.42 -27.81 18.55
C LYS A 260 14.78 -27.90 19.26
N ARG A 261 15.13 -29.12 19.70
CA ARG A 261 16.53 -29.46 19.98
C ARG A 261 17.27 -29.62 18.65
N ASN A 262 18.10 -28.64 18.33
CA ASN A 262 19.09 -28.75 17.26
C ASN A 262 20.12 -29.81 17.66
N TRP A 263 20.15 -30.90 16.91
CA TRP A 263 21.32 -31.77 16.78
C TRP A 263 22.03 -31.42 15.47
#